data_AF-A0A2T7WZ57-F1
#
_entry.id   AF-A0A2T7WZ57-F1
#
_cell.length_a   1.000
_cell.length_b   1.000
_cell.length_c   1.000
_cell.angle_alpha   90.00
_cell.angle_beta   90.00
_cell.angle_gamma   90.00
#
_symmetry.space_group_name_H-M   'P 1'
#
loop_
_entity.id
_entity.type
_entity.pdbx_description
1 polymer ?
#
loop_
_entity_poly.entity_id
_entity_poly.type
_entity_poly.pdbx_seq_one_letter_code
_entity_poly.pdbx_strand_id
1 'polypeptide(L)'
;MTSRRQTLLTRIGSILLAGLLLAGCTSPAPSASPSPIPTVSPAPETSLNTEGFATSGWTLRTDVLNPFYDRIQVDVDITEIDDSGLALYREQATGKVLPHPIVNAQYAMAALLRWEETGDDIWLTRAIRNAQELVDTHVERDGAWWFQYDWDWTYLDRTLTAPWWSGMAQGEALTVFSRLATIQPENPQWREAADRTVESFFQRGEGNTAPWSTVVDNGYLWFEEYAGDQPPLLVMNGHVFAIFGLYEYWLLSGDQRVATYIDGGATAILAAMPLIRGGEGAVSYYCTQRDYCRRVEWQNATYHPIHIQQLHALGRITGAPEFDEWAALLESDWQG
;
A
#
# COMPACT_ATOMS: atom_id res chain seq x y z
N MET A 1 18.62 -48.48 17.36
CA MET A 1 18.50 -47.62 18.57
C MET A 1 19.58 -46.57 18.41
N THR A 2 19.34 -45.28 18.14
CA THR A 2 18.37 -44.35 18.73
C THR A 2 18.15 -43.15 17.78
N SER A 3 16.94 -42.59 17.85
CA SER A 3 16.40 -41.46 17.07
C SER A 3 17.15 -40.14 17.34
N ARG A 4 17.44 -39.36 16.29
CA ARG A 4 17.71 -37.92 16.38
C ARG A 4 16.51 -37.15 15.82
N ARG A 5 15.77 -36.48 16.70
CA ARG A 5 14.81 -35.43 16.33
C ARG A 5 15.55 -34.10 16.21
N GLN A 6 15.28 -33.42 15.11
CA GLN A 6 15.61 -32.01 14.88
C GLN A 6 14.72 -31.14 15.76
N THR A 7 15.29 -30.06 16.30
CA THR A 7 14.51 -28.90 16.78
C THR A 7 15.12 -27.67 16.13
N LEU A 8 14.34 -27.05 15.24
CA LEU A 8 14.61 -25.78 14.58
C LEU A 8 14.50 -24.66 15.63
N LEU A 9 15.55 -23.85 15.76
CA LEU A 9 15.58 -22.68 16.64
C LEU A 9 15.19 -21.45 15.82
N THR A 10 13.97 -20.96 16.03
CA THR A 10 13.55 -19.61 15.68
C THR A 10 14.30 -18.63 16.58
N ARG A 11 14.99 -17.63 16.01
CA ARG A 11 15.49 -16.47 16.77
C ARG A 11 15.16 -15.19 16.03
N ILE A 12 14.18 -14.51 16.61
CA ILE A 12 13.80 -13.11 16.42
C ILE A 12 14.94 -12.23 16.95
N GLY A 13 15.40 -11.27 16.16
CA GLY A 13 16.40 -10.27 16.55
C GLY A 13 15.74 -8.94 16.89
N SER A 14 15.67 -8.63 18.18
CA SER A 14 15.28 -7.33 18.74
C SER A 14 16.46 -6.35 18.70
N ILE A 15 16.21 -5.06 18.47
CA ILE A 15 17.15 -3.97 18.76
C ILE A 15 16.72 -3.27 20.05
N LEU A 16 17.65 -3.22 21.01
CA LEU A 16 17.57 -2.51 22.29
C LEU A 16 17.74 -0.99 22.09
N LEU A 17 17.08 -0.21 22.94
CA LEU A 17 17.73 0.92 23.62
C LEU A 17 17.19 1.06 25.05
N ALA A 18 18.10 1.06 26.03
CA ALA A 18 17.81 1.19 27.45
C ALA A 18 18.26 2.57 27.97
N GLY A 19 17.46 3.16 28.85
CA GLY A 19 17.81 4.35 29.65
C GLY A 19 17.04 4.35 30.97
N LEU A 20 17.77 4.18 32.08
CA LEU A 20 17.31 4.18 33.48
C LEU A 20 16.78 5.55 33.94
N LEU A 21 15.81 5.58 34.88
CA LEU A 21 15.99 6.14 36.24
C LEU A 21 14.71 6.04 37.12
N LEU A 22 14.91 5.37 38.27
CA LEU A 22 14.37 5.56 39.63
C LEU A 22 12.86 5.56 39.95
N ALA A 23 12.55 4.69 40.91
CA ALA A 23 11.26 4.48 41.56
C ALA A 23 10.82 5.63 42.47
N GLY A 24 9.54 5.98 42.37
CA GLY A 24 8.77 6.63 43.42
C GLY A 24 7.44 5.89 43.56
N CYS A 25 7.17 5.32 44.74
CA CYS A 25 5.90 4.67 45.05
C CYS A 25 4.78 5.72 45.12
N THR A 26 3.77 5.60 44.26
CA THR A 26 2.47 6.25 44.44
C THR A 26 1.36 5.22 44.23
N SER A 27 0.35 5.28 45.09
CA SER A 27 -0.80 4.35 45.18
C SER A 27 -1.53 4.16 43.84
N PRO A 28 -2.18 3.00 43.60
CA PRO A 28 -2.92 2.79 42.36
C PRO A 28 -4.08 3.77 42.27
N ALA A 29 -4.10 4.53 41.17
CA ALA A 29 -5.24 5.36 40.78
C ALA A 29 -6.49 4.48 40.59
N PRO A 30 -7.70 5.00 40.82
CA PRO A 30 -8.93 4.26 40.56
C PRO A 30 -8.95 3.83 39.09
N SER A 31 -9.20 2.54 38.86
CA SER A 31 -9.35 1.96 37.53
C SER A 31 -10.35 2.77 36.73
N ALA A 32 -9.89 3.44 35.67
CA ALA A 32 -10.76 4.07 34.71
C ALA A 32 -11.73 3.00 34.17
N SER A 33 -13.03 3.30 34.16
CA SER A 33 -13.99 2.48 33.41
C SER A 33 -13.46 2.31 31.98
N PRO A 34 -13.53 1.10 31.39
CA PRO A 34 -13.10 0.92 30.01
C PRO A 34 -13.87 1.91 29.13
N SER A 35 -13.14 2.68 28.32
CA SER A 35 -13.78 3.54 27.32
C SER A 35 -14.75 2.68 26.50
N PRO A 36 -15.96 3.17 26.20
CA PRO A 36 -16.88 2.42 25.36
C PRO A 36 -16.20 2.12 24.01
N ILE A 37 -16.31 0.87 23.55
CA ILE A 37 -15.80 0.45 22.25
C ILE A 37 -16.41 1.37 21.17
N PRO A 38 -15.60 1.96 20.27
CA PRO A 38 -16.10 2.77 19.17
C PRO A 38 -17.17 2.02 18.38
N THR A 39 -18.26 2.71 18.06
CA THR A 39 -19.35 2.15 17.26
C THR A 39 -19.16 2.60 15.82
N VAL A 40 -19.20 1.66 14.89
CA VAL A 40 -19.09 1.96 13.46
C VAL A 40 -20.48 2.06 12.86
N SER A 41 -20.71 3.13 12.10
CA SER A 41 -21.92 3.37 11.34
C SER A 41 -22.12 2.28 10.27
N PRO A 42 -23.36 2.03 9.83
CA PRO A 42 -23.59 1.18 8.67
C PRO A 42 -22.79 1.69 7.47
N ALA A 43 -22.26 0.78 6.65
CA ALA A 43 -21.62 1.15 5.40
C ALA A 43 -22.60 1.98 4.54
N PRO A 44 -22.09 2.97 3.78
CA PRO A 44 -22.94 3.81 2.93
C PRO A 44 -23.69 2.96 1.89
N GLU A 45 -24.79 3.52 1.38
CA GLU A 45 -25.50 2.90 0.26
C GLU A 45 -24.57 2.76 -0.95
N THR A 46 -24.58 1.60 -1.57
CA THR A 46 -23.76 1.31 -2.75
C THR A 46 -24.64 1.06 -3.97
N SER A 47 -24.10 1.36 -5.15
CA SER A 47 -24.74 1.06 -6.42
C SER A 47 -23.73 0.42 -7.37
N LEU A 48 -24.19 -0.54 -8.18
CA LEU A 48 -23.37 -1.13 -9.23
C LEU A 48 -23.25 -0.12 -10.38
N ASN A 49 -22.02 0.27 -10.72
CA ASN A 49 -21.78 1.17 -11.83
C ASN A 49 -21.81 0.43 -13.18
N THR A 50 -21.68 1.17 -14.29
CA THR A 50 -21.65 0.60 -15.65
C THR A 50 -20.45 -0.29 -15.92
N GLU A 51 -19.43 -0.17 -15.09
CA GLU A 51 -18.19 -0.93 -15.11
C GLU A 51 -18.32 -2.26 -14.33
N GLY A 52 -19.45 -2.51 -13.65
CA GLY A 52 -19.73 -3.79 -12.99
C GLY A 52 -19.12 -3.94 -11.59
N PHE A 53 -18.78 -2.83 -10.91
CA PHE A 53 -18.40 -2.84 -9.49
C PHE A 53 -19.16 -1.80 -8.68
N ALA A 54 -19.25 -2.03 -7.37
CA ALA A 54 -19.95 -1.17 -6.43
C ALA A 54 -19.20 0.14 -6.18
N THR A 55 -19.94 1.25 -6.17
CA THR A 55 -19.46 2.59 -5.81
C THR A 55 -20.41 3.22 -4.79
N SER A 56 -19.89 4.11 -3.94
CA SER A 56 -20.66 4.84 -2.93
C SER A 56 -21.10 6.24 -3.39
N GLY A 57 -20.59 6.72 -4.53
CA GLY A 57 -20.98 7.99 -5.14
C GLY A 57 -20.31 9.21 -4.49
N TRP A 58 -19.13 9.02 -3.89
CA TRP A 58 -18.44 10.12 -3.21
C TRP A 58 -17.88 11.14 -4.19
N THR A 59 -17.90 12.41 -3.77
CA THR A 59 -17.17 13.48 -4.46
C THR A 59 -15.81 13.64 -3.82
N LEU A 60 -14.75 13.35 -4.58
CA LEU A 60 -13.38 13.41 -4.09
C LEU A 60 -13.00 14.83 -3.70
N ARG A 61 -12.36 14.98 -2.53
CA ARG A 61 -11.84 16.25 -2.05
C ARG A 61 -10.46 16.53 -2.64
N THR A 62 -10.17 17.80 -2.92
CA THR A 62 -8.88 18.24 -3.52
C THR A 62 -7.96 18.93 -2.53
N ASP A 63 -8.45 19.24 -1.32
CA ASP A 63 -7.72 19.93 -0.24
C ASP A 63 -6.96 18.95 0.66
N VAL A 64 -6.88 17.69 0.27
CA VAL A 64 -6.16 16.65 1.02
C VAL A 64 -4.66 16.82 0.79
N LEU A 65 -3.94 17.13 1.87
CA LEU A 65 -2.48 17.05 1.91
C LEU A 65 -2.04 15.63 1.53
N ASN A 66 -0.97 15.54 0.72
CA ASN A 66 -0.40 14.30 0.16
C ASN A 66 -0.81 13.05 0.97
N PRO A 67 -1.62 12.13 0.43
CA PRO A 67 -2.12 10.98 1.19
C PRO A 67 -0.99 10.04 1.65
N PHE A 68 0.19 10.13 1.04
CA PHE A 68 1.38 9.42 1.50
C PHE A 68 2.09 10.10 2.67
N TYR A 69 1.74 11.34 3.07
CA TYR A 69 2.48 12.08 4.11
C TYR A 69 2.43 11.40 5.48
N ASP A 70 1.26 10.86 5.85
CA ASP A 70 1.06 10.21 7.15
C ASP A 70 1.67 8.81 7.24
N ARG A 71 2.17 8.26 6.11
CA ARG A 71 2.83 6.96 6.10
C ARG A 71 4.23 7.07 6.71
N ILE A 72 4.71 5.99 7.31
CA ILE A 72 6.13 5.85 7.64
C ILE A 72 6.92 5.84 6.32
N GLN A 73 7.64 6.93 6.06
CA GLN A 73 8.46 7.04 4.85
C GLN A 73 9.68 6.11 4.95
N VAL A 74 10.15 5.69 3.78
CA VAL A 74 11.50 5.13 3.65
C VAL A 74 12.51 6.18 4.10
N ASP A 75 13.43 5.80 4.98
CA ASP A 75 14.52 6.66 5.41
C ASP A 75 15.61 6.69 4.33
N VAL A 76 15.68 7.82 3.63
CA VAL A 76 16.59 8.04 2.51
C VAL A 76 18.07 8.06 2.90
N ASP A 77 18.38 8.27 4.20
CA ASP A 77 19.75 8.34 4.70
C ASP A 77 20.34 6.96 5.00
N ILE A 78 19.50 5.95 5.27
CA ILE A 78 19.93 4.57 5.57
C ILE A 78 19.61 3.56 4.46
N THR A 79 18.80 3.95 3.47
CA THR A 79 18.48 3.08 2.34
C THR A 79 19.71 2.80 1.49
N GLU A 80 19.93 1.53 1.16
CA GLU A 80 21.02 1.12 0.28
C GLU A 80 20.78 1.66 -1.13
N ILE A 81 21.75 2.42 -1.66
CA ILE A 81 21.73 2.97 -3.02
C ILE A 81 23.04 2.64 -3.76
N ASP A 82 22.99 2.58 -5.09
CA ASP A 82 24.21 2.51 -5.92
C ASP A 82 24.86 3.89 -6.15
N ASP A 83 25.99 3.91 -6.87
CA ASP A 83 26.73 5.14 -7.18
C ASP A 83 25.93 6.16 -8.02
N SER A 84 24.86 5.72 -8.70
CA SER A 84 23.95 6.60 -9.45
C SER A 84 22.83 7.19 -8.58
N GLY A 85 22.66 6.69 -7.36
CA GLY A 85 21.56 7.04 -6.47
C GLY A 85 20.30 6.18 -6.64
N LEU A 86 20.40 5.03 -7.33
CA LEU A 86 19.31 4.08 -7.47
C LEU A 86 19.16 3.26 -6.18
N ALA A 87 17.96 3.18 -5.63
CA ALA A 87 17.67 2.35 -4.46
C ALA A 87 17.70 0.86 -4.80
N LEU A 88 18.33 0.08 -3.92
CA LEU A 88 18.56 -1.34 -4.12
C LEU A 88 17.68 -2.17 -3.18
N TYR A 89 16.98 -3.16 -3.73
CA TYR A 89 16.32 -4.19 -2.94
C TYR A 89 17.24 -5.40 -2.80
N ARG A 90 17.48 -5.82 -1.55
CA ARG A 90 18.28 -7.02 -1.24
C ARG A 90 17.38 -8.10 -0.66
N GLU A 91 17.21 -9.19 -1.41
CA GLU A 91 16.41 -10.33 -0.95
C GLU A 91 17.05 -10.94 0.31
N GLN A 92 16.28 -11.10 1.38
CA GLN A 92 16.79 -11.55 2.66
C GLN A 92 17.36 -12.98 2.63
N ALA A 93 16.79 -13.86 1.80
CA ALA A 93 17.16 -15.27 1.77
C ALA A 93 18.51 -15.51 1.08
N THR A 94 18.74 -14.91 -0.10
CA THR A 94 19.99 -15.14 -0.84
C THR A 94 20.95 -13.96 -0.83
N GLY A 95 20.54 -12.80 -0.32
CA GLY A 95 21.32 -11.56 -0.34
C GLY A 95 21.51 -10.97 -1.75
N LYS A 96 20.76 -11.46 -2.75
CA LYS A 96 20.85 -10.96 -4.13
C LYS A 96 20.17 -9.59 -4.21
N VAL A 97 20.73 -8.73 -5.04
CA VAL A 97 20.07 -7.48 -5.43
C VAL A 97 19.14 -7.80 -6.59
N LEU A 98 17.86 -7.48 -6.45
CA LEU A 98 16.81 -7.78 -7.43
C LEU A 98 16.06 -6.50 -7.81
N PRO A 99 15.58 -6.36 -9.07
CA PRO A 99 14.69 -5.27 -9.45
C PRO A 99 13.43 -5.28 -8.58
N HIS A 100 13.04 -4.11 -8.06
CA HIS A 100 11.89 -4.03 -7.16
C HIS A 100 11.15 -2.70 -7.33
N PRO A 101 10.13 -2.65 -8.20
CA PRO A 101 9.42 -1.40 -8.53
C PRO A 101 8.97 -0.58 -7.32
N ILE A 102 8.40 -1.22 -6.29
CA ILE A 102 8.00 -0.56 -5.04
C ILE A 102 9.18 0.12 -4.33
N VAL A 103 10.38 -0.48 -4.31
CA VAL A 103 11.54 0.14 -3.63
C VAL A 103 11.96 1.40 -4.36
N ASN A 104 12.00 1.36 -5.69
CA ASN A 104 12.32 2.55 -6.48
C ASN A 104 11.25 3.63 -6.35
N ALA A 105 9.96 3.27 -6.38
CA ALA A 105 8.87 4.23 -6.22
C ALA A 105 8.85 4.86 -4.81
N GLN A 106 9.02 4.06 -3.75
CA GLN A 106 9.04 4.55 -2.38
C GLN A 106 10.23 5.45 -2.10
N TYR A 107 11.43 5.06 -2.56
CA TYR A 107 12.60 5.90 -2.42
C TYR A 107 12.46 7.20 -3.22
N ALA A 108 11.94 7.14 -4.45
CA ALA A 108 11.68 8.34 -5.23
C ALA A 108 10.73 9.30 -4.52
N MET A 109 9.63 8.79 -3.95
CA MET A 109 8.69 9.60 -3.19
C MET A 109 9.33 10.20 -1.93
N ALA A 110 10.08 9.41 -1.16
CA ALA A 110 10.76 9.90 0.04
C ALA A 110 11.81 10.98 -0.30
N ALA A 111 12.54 10.80 -1.41
CA ALA A 111 13.48 11.79 -1.92
C ALA A 111 12.77 13.07 -2.41
N LEU A 112 11.61 12.97 -3.06
CA LEU A 112 10.80 14.15 -3.42
C LEU A 112 10.35 14.93 -2.18
N LEU A 113 9.86 14.25 -1.14
CA LEU A 113 9.49 14.90 0.12
C LEU A 113 10.70 15.60 0.76
N ARG A 114 11.87 14.94 0.76
CA ARG A 114 13.09 15.53 1.29
C ARG A 114 13.55 16.74 0.49
N TRP A 115 13.40 16.70 -0.83
CA TRP A 115 13.64 17.86 -1.70
C TRP A 115 12.67 19.01 -1.40
N GLU A 116 11.37 18.73 -1.26
CA GLU A 116 10.35 19.73 -0.89
C GLU A 116 10.66 20.39 0.47
N GLU A 117 11.19 19.62 1.43
CA GLU A 117 11.59 20.12 2.76
C GLU A 117 12.87 20.96 2.75
N THR A 118 13.89 20.53 1.99
CA THR A 118 15.27 21.06 2.11
C THR A 118 15.69 21.97 0.96
N GLY A 119 15.08 21.82 -0.21
CA GLY A 119 15.51 22.44 -1.45
C GLY A 119 16.83 21.93 -2.03
N ASP A 120 17.39 20.82 -1.50
CA ASP A 120 18.66 20.28 -1.99
C ASP A 120 18.47 19.38 -3.22
N ASP A 121 19.04 19.79 -4.34
CA ASP A 121 18.90 19.18 -5.67
C ASP A 121 19.40 17.72 -5.72
N ILE A 122 20.22 17.27 -4.77
CA ILE A 122 20.62 15.86 -4.70
C ILE A 122 19.40 14.95 -4.54
N TRP A 123 18.38 15.39 -3.80
CA TRP A 123 17.18 14.61 -3.53
C TRP A 123 16.28 14.54 -4.76
N LEU A 124 16.11 15.65 -5.49
CA LEU A 124 15.40 15.62 -6.77
C LEU A 124 16.13 14.75 -7.80
N THR A 125 17.46 14.84 -7.87
CA THR A 125 18.29 14.00 -8.75
C THR A 125 18.07 12.51 -8.46
N ARG A 126 18.07 12.14 -7.19
CA ARG A 126 17.83 10.77 -6.73
C ARG A 126 16.40 10.28 -7.00
N ALA A 127 15.41 11.15 -6.80
CA ALA A 127 14.03 10.85 -7.16
C ALA A 127 13.88 10.57 -8.66
N ILE A 128 14.45 11.44 -9.50
CA ILE A 128 14.47 11.29 -10.96
C ILE A 128 15.18 9.98 -11.35
N ARG A 129 16.32 9.64 -10.73
CA ARG A 129 17.04 8.39 -11.05
C ARG A 129 16.18 7.15 -10.83
N ASN A 130 15.46 7.09 -9.71
CA ASN A 130 14.59 5.96 -9.37
C ASN A 130 13.32 5.94 -10.23
N ALA A 131 12.75 7.09 -10.55
CA ALA A 131 11.65 7.19 -11.50
C ALA A 131 12.07 6.74 -12.91
N GLN A 132 13.27 7.13 -13.36
CA GLN A 132 13.80 6.74 -14.66
C GLN A 132 14.02 5.23 -14.74
N GLU A 133 14.42 4.56 -13.66
CA GLU A 133 14.51 3.10 -13.63
C GLU A 133 13.15 2.44 -13.93
N LEU A 134 12.07 2.95 -13.35
CA LEU A 134 10.72 2.47 -13.63
C LEU A 134 10.32 2.71 -15.09
N VAL A 135 10.70 3.85 -15.67
CA VAL A 135 10.50 4.11 -17.10
C VAL A 135 11.32 3.16 -17.97
N ASP A 136 12.57 2.87 -17.61
CA ASP A 136 13.47 2.05 -18.43
C ASP A 136 13.10 0.56 -18.39
N THR A 137 12.49 0.11 -17.28
CA THR A 137 12.21 -1.32 -17.01
C THR A 137 10.74 -1.71 -17.17
N HIS A 138 9.86 -0.76 -17.52
CA HIS A 138 8.45 -1.08 -17.75
C HIS A 138 8.28 -2.08 -18.90
N VAL A 139 7.16 -2.81 -18.86
CA VAL A 139 6.65 -3.58 -20.00
C VAL A 139 5.32 -2.98 -20.44
N GLU A 140 5.03 -3.06 -21.74
CA GLU A 140 3.81 -2.48 -22.31
C GLU A 140 2.80 -3.56 -22.70
N ARG A 141 1.51 -3.32 -22.40
CA ARG A 141 0.40 -4.06 -23.01
C ARG A 141 -0.74 -3.09 -23.34
N ASP A 142 -1.18 -3.14 -24.60
CA ASP A 142 -2.34 -2.39 -25.10
C ASP A 142 -2.28 -0.90 -24.71
N GLY A 143 -1.08 -0.32 -24.81
CA GLY A 143 -0.84 1.08 -24.50
C GLY A 143 -0.58 1.38 -23.02
N ALA A 144 -0.72 0.43 -22.10
CA ALA A 144 -0.48 0.63 -20.68
C ALA A 144 0.92 0.16 -20.25
N TRP A 145 1.52 0.89 -19.30
CA TRP A 145 2.79 0.54 -18.70
C TRP A 145 2.61 -0.28 -17.43
N TRP A 146 3.44 -1.32 -17.30
CA TRP A 146 3.42 -2.28 -16.21
C TRP A 146 4.81 -2.46 -15.61
N PHE A 147 4.90 -2.52 -14.29
CA PHE A 147 6.15 -2.74 -13.56
C PHE A 147 6.20 -4.17 -13.04
N GLN A 148 6.95 -5.01 -13.76
CA GLN A 148 7.02 -6.43 -13.47
C GLN A 148 8.05 -6.76 -12.39
N TYR A 149 7.79 -7.86 -11.69
CA TYR A 149 8.76 -8.58 -10.89
C TYR A 149 9.21 -9.80 -11.71
N ASP A 150 10.49 -9.85 -12.08
CA ASP A 150 11.10 -10.90 -12.91
C ASP A 150 11.75 -12.03 -12.08
N TRP A 151 11.32 -12.17 -10.83
CA TRP A 151 11.80 -13.14 -9.86
C TRP A 151 10.66 -13.66 -8.98
N ASP A 152 10.79 -14.90 -8.51
CA ASP A 152 9.75 -15.58 -7.74
C ASP A 152 9.59 -14.97 -6.35
N TRP A 153 8.36 -14.79 -5.88
CA TRP A 153 8.07 -14.26 -4.54
C TRP A 153 7.33 -15.28 -3.71
N THR A 154 7.89 -15.65 -2.57
CA THR A 154 7.25 -16.61 -1.65
C THR A 154 6.76 -15.92 -0.39
N TYR A 155 5.47 -16.06 -0.10
CA TYR A 155 4.87 -15.67 1.16
C TYR A 155 4.22 -16.89 1.81
N LEU A 156 4.62 -17.16 3.06
CA LEU A 156 4.18 -18.33 3.82
C LEU A 156 4.31 -19.62 2.99
N ASP A 157 3.19 -20.20 2.54
CA ASP A 157 3.11 -21.46 1.81
C ASP A 157 2.78 -21.32 0.31
N ARG A 158 2.78 -20.10 -0.25
CA ARG A 158 2.57 -19.84 -1.68
C ARG A 158 3.74 -19.12 -2.31
N THR A 159 3.96 -19.40 -3.59
CA THR A 159 4.98 -18.76 -4.43
C THR A 159 4.31 -18.19 -5.67
N LEU A 160 4.52 -16.90 -5.94
CA LEU A 160 4.26 -16.27 -7.22
C LEU A 160 5.42 -16.62 -8.14
N THR A 161 5.13 -17.25 -9.27
CA THR A 161 6.14 -17.54 -10.29
C THR A 161 6.34 -16.30 -11.17
N ALA A 162 7.59 -15.93 -11.42
CA ALA A 162 7.89 -14.82 -12.33
C ALA A 162 7.43 -15.08 -13.78
N PRO A 163 6.99 -14.04 -14.52
CA PRO A 163 6.78 -12.68 -14.05
C PRO A 163 5.44 -12.51 -13.31
N TRP A 164 5.41 -11.59 -12.35
CA TRP A 164 4.19 -11.16 -11.65
C TRP A 164 4.17 -9.64 -11.47
N TRP A 165 3.02 -9.08 -11.07
CA TRP A 165 2.78 -7.64 -10.98
C TRP A 165 2.12 -7.26 -9.66
N SER A 166 2.09 -5.95 -9.37
CA SER A 166 1.51 -5.44 -8.13
C SER A 166 0.69 -4.17 -8.38
N GLY A 167 -0.56 -4.15 -7.95
CA GLY A 167 -1.38 -2.94 -7.92
C GLY A 167 -0.74 -1.83 -7.09
N MET A 168 -0.05 -2.19 -6.01
CA MET A 168 0.71 -1.25 -5.20
C MET A 168 1.87 -0.64 -5.99
N ALA A 169 2.65 -1.46 -6.71
CA ALA A 169 3.73 -0.96 -7.57
C ALA A 169 3.20 0.02 -8.63
N GLN A 170 2.09 -0.33 -9.30
CA GLN A 170 1.46 0.55 -10.29
C GLN A 170 1.06 1.88 -9.66
N GLY A 171 0.45 1.87 -8.47
CA GLY A 171 0.02 3.08 -7.76
C GLY A 171 1.17 3.96 -7.30
N GLU A 172 2.19 3.37 -6.67
CA GLU A 172 3.33 4.15 -6.18
C GLU A 172 4.15 4.75 -7.33
N ALA A 173 4.33 4.01 -8.44
CA ALA A 173 4.93 4.56 -9.64
C ALA A 173 4.09 5.70 -10.24
N LEU A 174 2.76 5.52 -10.30
CA LEU A 174 1.83 6.55 -10.78
C LEU A 174 1.90 7.84 -9.94
N THR A 175 2.04 7.73 -8.62
CA THR A 175 2.30 8.87 -7.72
C THR A 175 3.57 9.62 -8.12
N VAL A 176 4.68 8.89 -8.26
CA VAL A 176 5.99 9.47 -8.57
C VAL A 176 5.95 10.20 -9.90
N PHE A 177 5.40 9.57 -10.95
CA PHE A 177 5.29 10.21 -12.26
C PHE A 177 4.35 11.41 -12.24
N SER A 178 3.22 11.34 -11.54
CA SER A 178 2.27 12.45 -11.46
C SER A 178 2.88 13.68 -10.76
N ARG A 179 3.67 13.44 -9.70
CA ARG A 179 4.40 14.50 -9.01
C ARG A 179 5.53 15.08 -9.86
N LEU A 180 6.34 14.23 -10.49
CA LEU A 180 7.41 14.70 -11.39
C LEU A 180 6.86 15.47 -12.58
N ALA A 181 5.71 15.08 -13.14
CA ALA A 181 5.03 15.82 -14.21
C ALA A 181 4.55 17.21 -13.75
N THR A 182 4.20 17.35 -12.47
CA THR A 182 3.84 18.64 -11.87
C THR A 182 5.06 19.51 -11.58
N ILE A 183 6.16 18.89 -11.11
CA ILE A 183 7.41 19.57 -10.74
C ILE A 183 8.21 20.00 -12.00
N GLN A 184 8.23 19.17 -13.04
CA GLN A 184 8.97 19.38 -14.29
C GLN A 184 8.03 19.35 -15.51
N PRO A 185 7.09 20.32 -15.64
CA PRO A 185 6.09 20.32 -16.72
C PRO A 185 6.71 20.45 -18.13
N GLU A 186 7.96 20.90 -18.24
CA GLU A 186 8.73 20.96 -19.47
C GLU A 186 9.26 19.61 -19.95
N ASN A 187 9.30 18.59 -19.08
CA ASN A 187 9.68 17.23 -19.44
C ASN A 187 8.43 16.37 -19.68
N PRO A 188 8.01 16.17 -20.95
CA PRO A 188 6.77 15.44 -21.25
C PRO A 188 6.82 13.96 -20.88
N GLN A 189 8.02 13.40 -20.66
CA GLN A 189 8.20 11.98 -20.32
C GLN A 189 7.45 11.60 -19.04
N TRP A 190 7.43 12.47 -18.02
CA TRP A 190 6.75 12.17 -16.76
C TRP A 190 5.23 12.15 -16.93
N ARG A 191 4.70 13.06 -17.75
CA ARG A 191 3.28 13.06 -18.09
C ARG A 191 2.90 11.83 -18.90
N GLU A 192 3.72 11.46 -19.89
CA GLU A 192 3.50 10.23 -20.66
C GLU A 192 3.55 9.00 -19.75
N ALA A 193 4.56 8.89 -18.88
CA ALA A 193 4.68 7.77 -17.94
C ALA A 193 3.45 7.66 -17.03
N ALA A 194 2.93 8.78 -16.52
CA ALA A 194 1.71 8.81 -15.71
C ALA A 194 0.47 8.39 -16.52
N ASP A 195 0.26 8.97 -17.71
CA ASP A 195 -0.86 8.67 -18.60
C ASP A 195 -0.85 7.21 -19.07
N ARG A 196 0.32 6.63 -19.32
CA ARG A 196 0.48 5.23 -19.71
C ARG A 196 0.31 4.28 -18.53
N THR A 197 0.75 4.67 -17.34
CA THR A 197 0.62 3.85 -16.13
C THR A 197 -0.84 3.77 -15.68
N VAL A 198 -1.60 4.87 -15.74
CA VAL A 198 -3.01 4.85 -15.28
C VAL A 198 -3.87 3.89 -16.11
N GLU A 199 -3.58 3.71 -17.40
CA GLU A 199 -4.33 2.79 -18.26
C GLU A 199 -4.22 1.33 -17.81
N SER A 200 -3.17 0.96 -17.04
CA SER A 200 -3.05 -0.37 -16.45
C SER A 200 -4.20 -0.71 -15.50
N PHE A 201 -4.74 0.29 -14.80
CA PHE A 201 -5.82 0.11 -13.83
C PHE A 201 -7.15 -0.26 -14.51
N PHE A 202 -7.36 0.19 -15.74
CA PHE A 202 -8.57 -0.10 -16.52
C PHE A 202 -8.51 -1.48 -17.22
N GLN A 203 -7.36 -2.14 -17.21
CA GLN A 203 -7.17 -3.46 -17.80
C GLN A 203 -7.31 -4.55 -16.72
N ARG A 204 -8.50 -5.14 -16.62
CA ARG A 204 -8.82 -6.15 -15.59
C ARG A 204 -8.24 -7.53 -15.91
N GLY A 205 -7.90 -8.27 -14.85
CA GLY A 205 -7.32 -9.61 -14.89
C GLY A 205 -8.32 -10.77 -14.89
N GLU A 206 -9.54 -10.60 -15.43
CA GLU A 206 -10.53 -11.68 -15.50
C GLU A 206 -10.07 -12.77 -16.49
N GLY A 207 -9.32 -13.79 -16.02
CA GLY A 207 -9.02 -15.00 -16.79
C GLY A 207 -7.61 -15.14 -17.40
N ASN A 208 -6.55 -14.83 -16.63
CA ASN A 208 -5.13 -15.06 -16.98
C ASN A 208 -4.52 -14.13 -18.05
N THR A 209 -5.06 -12.93 -18.27
CA THR A 209 -4.42 -11.94 -19.13
C THR A 209 -3.34 -11.18 -18.38
N ALA A 210 -2.15 -11.78 -18.25
CA ALA A 210 -0.95 -11.07 -17.81
C ALA A 210 -0.56 -9.96 -18.80
N PRO A 211 0.00 -8.83 -18.35
CA PRO A 211 0.09 -8.35 -16.96
C PRO A 211 -1.27 -7.98 -16.34
N TRP A 212 -1.50 -8.12 -15.04
CA TRP A 212 -2.76 -7.62 -14.45
C TRP A 212 -2.55 -7.20 -13.01
N SER A 213 -3.45 -6.37 -12.49
CA SER A 213 -3.54 -6.06 -11.06
C SER A 213 -4.94 -5.62 -10.64
N THR A 214 -5.84 -5.30 -11.57
CA THR A 214 -7.23 -4.95 -11.24
C THR A 214 -8.16 -6.16 -11.38
N VAL A 215 -8.99 -6.41 -10.37
CA VAL A 215 -10.02 -7.46 -10.36
C VAL A 215 -11.32 -6.95 -9.74
N VAL A 216 -12.44 -7.61 -10.05
CA VAL A 216 -13.69 -7.44 -9.32
C VAL A 216 -13.99 -8.72 -8.57
N ASP A 217 -13.97 -8.67 -7.24
CA ASP A 217 -14.32 -9.78 -6.37
C ASP A 217 -15.66 -9.49 -5.68
N ASN A 218 -16.64 -10.39 -5.84
CA ASN A 218 -17.97 -10.26 -5.25
C ASN A 218 -18.64 -8.88 -5.48
N GLY A 219 -18.40 -8.28 -6.65
CA GLY A 219 -18.94 -6.97 -7.02
C GLY A 219 -18.14 -5.77 -6.51
N TYR A 220 -16.99 -5.97 -5.88
CA TYR A 220 -16.13 -4.90 -5.37
C TYR A 220 -14.82 -4.83 -6.15
N LEU A 221 -14.39 -3.61 -6.48
CA LEU A 221 -13.15 -3.36 -7.23
C LEU A 221 -11.94 -3.52 -6.31
N TRP A 222 -10.95 -4.29 -6.76
CA TRP A 222 -9.68 -4.48 -6.06
C TRP A 222 -8.47 -4.28 -6.97
N PHE A 223 -7.45 -3.61 -6.42
CA PHE A 223 -6.09 -3.59 -6.94
C PHE A 223 -5.24 -4.60 -6.14
N GLU A 224 -4.97 -5.75 -6.75
CA GLU A 224 -4.26 -6.88 -6.15
C GLU A 224 -2.76 -6.57 -6.00
N GLU A 225 -2.25 -6.64 -4.78
CA GLU A 225 -0.82 -6.41 -4.48
C GLU A 225 0.08 -7.52 -5.04
N TYR A 226 -0.41 -8.75 -5.07
CA TYR A 226 0.34 -9.95 -5.46
C TYR A 226 -0.31 -10.60 -6.69
N ALA A 227 -0.34 -9.86 -7.80
CA ALA A 227 -1.03 -10.26 -9.02
C ALA A 227 -0.13 -11.18 -9.88
N GLY A 228 -0.30 -12.48 -9.71
CA GLY A 228 0.45 -13.49 -10.43
C GLY A 228 -0.36 -14.77 -10.70
N ASP A 229 0.27 -15.92 -10.59
CA ASP A 229 -0.30 -17.25 -10.88
C ASP A 229 -1.06 -17.86 -9.69
N GLN A 230 -1.58 -17.02 -8.79
CA GLN A 230 -2.27 -17.43 -7.55
C GLN A 230 -3.65 -16.75 -7.44
N PRO A 231 -4.61 -17.33 -6.69
CA PRO A 231 -5.86 -16.64 -6.38
C PRO A 231 -5.58 -15.30 -5.66
N PRO A 232 -6.27 -14.20 -6.02
CA PRO A 232 -6.10 -12.91 -5.38
C PRO A 232 -6.21 -12.99 -3.84
N LEU A 233 -5.26 -12.37 -3.15
CA LEU A 233 -5.27 -12.23 -1.70
C LEU A 233 -6.17 -11.08 -1.24
N LEU A 234 -6.32 -10.06 -2.09
CA LEU A 234 -7.04 -8.82 -1.81
C LEU A 234 -6.47 -8.16 -0.54
N VAL A 235 -5.16 -7.86 -0.63
CA VAL A 235 -4.38 -7.25 0.45
C VAL A 235 -4.78 -5.78 0.63
N MET A 236 -5.07 -5.40 1.87
CA MET A 236 -5.60 -4.06 2.15
C MET A 236 -4.58 -2.96 1.88
N ASN A 237 -3.34 -3.08 2.38
CA ASN A 237 -2.40 -1.97 2.26
C ASN A 237 -2.04 -1.66 0.80
N GLY A 238 -1.73 -2.67 -0.01
CA GLY A 238 -1.37 -2.46 -1.40
C GLY A 238 -2.54 -1.92 -2.22
N HIS A 239 -3.76 -2.37 -1.91
CA HIS A 239 -4.97 -1.81 -2.51
C HIS A 239 -5.11 -0.31 -2.23
N VAL A 240 -4.90 0.13 -0.98
CA VAL A 240 -5.05 1.55 -0.65
C VAL A 240 -3.89 2.39 -1.20
N PHE A 241 -2.66 1.87 -1.24
CA PHE A 241 -1.56 2.56 -1.92
C PHE A 241 -1.78 2.70 -3.42
N ALA A 242 -2.43 1.73 -4.06
CA ALA A 242 -2.92 1.83 -5.42
C ALA A 242 -3.93 3.00 -5.60
N ILE A 243 -4.89 3.14 -4.68
CA ILE A 243 -5.83 4.28 -4.66
C ILE A 243 -5.09 5.61 -4.57
N PHE A 244 -4.05 5.71 -3.73
CA PHE A 244 -3.32 6.97 -3.58
C PHE A 244 -2.61 7.38 -4.88
N GLY A 245 -2.09 6.42 -5.65
CA GLY A 245 -1.56 6.67 -6.99
C GLY A 245 -2.61 7.21 -7.97
N LEU A 246 -3.79 6.58 -7.98
CA LEU A 246 -4.92 7.06 -8.77
C LEU A 246 -5.34 8.47 -8.35
N TYR A 247 -5.34 8.77 -7.05
CA TYR A 247 -5.71 10.09 -6.53
C TYR A 247 -4.72 11.18 -6.97
N GLU A 248 -3.42 10.93 -6.89
CA GLU A 248 -2.38 11.85 -7.39
C GLU A 248 -2.52 12.10 -8.89
N TYR A 249 -2.80 11.05 -9.67
CA TYR A 249 -3.06 11.21 -11.10
C TYR A 249 -4.36 11.96 -11.39
N TRP A 250 -5.41 11.74 -10.60
CA TRP A 250 -6.67 12.48 -10.72
C TRP A 250 -6.48 13.96 -10.45
N LEU A 251 -5.68 14.34 -9.46
CA LEU A 251 -5.31 15.75 -9.22
C LEU A 251 -4.58 16.37 -10.42
N LEU A 252 -3.70 15.60 -11.07
CA LEU A 252 -2.96 16.03 -12.26
C LEU A 252 -3.84 16.17 -13.51
N SER A 253 -4.77 15.23 -13.73
CA SER A 253 -5.47 15.06 -15.01
C SER A 253 -6.94 15.50 -15.01
N GLY A 254 -7.62 15.44 -13.86
CA GLY A 254 -9.06 15.59 -13.73
C GLY A 254 -9.89 14.45 -14.35
N ASP A 255 -9.29 13.31 -14.73
CA ASP A 255 -9.99 12.21 -15.40
C ASP A 255 -11.05 11.56 -14.50
N GLN A 256 -12.32 11.66 -14.89
CA GLN A 256 -13.45 11.14 -14.11
C GLN A 256 -13.53 9.61 -14.10
N ARG A 257 -12.91 8.91 -15.05
CA ARG A 257 -12.75 7.44 -14.98
C ARG A 257 -11.94 7.06 -13.74
N VAL A 258 -10.88 7.81 -13.47
CA VAL A 258 -9.99 7.60 -12.31
C VAL A 258 -10.74 7.87 -11.01
N ALA A 259 -11.54 8.94 -10.95
CA ALA A 259 -12.41 9.21 -9.80
C ALA A 259 -13.38 8.05 -9.50
N THR A 260 -13.95 7.45 -10.54
CA THR A 260 -14.85 6.29 -10.40
C THR A 260 -14.12 5.07 -9.84
N TYR A 261 -12.86 4.84 -10.25
CA TYR A 261 -12.04 3.74 -9.74
C TYR A 261 -11.57 3.98 -8.29
N ILE A 262 -11.28 5.24 -7.91
CA ILE A 262 -10.99 5.61 -6.52
C ILE A 262 -12.21 5.32 -5.63
N ASP A 263 -13.41 5.75 -6.04
CA ASP A 263 -14.66 5.48 -5.31
C ASP A 263 -14.91 3.97 -5.18
N GLY A 264 -14.77 3.21 -6.27
CA GLY A 264 -14.93 1.77 -6.26
C GLY A 264 -13.98 1.04 -5.31
N GLY A 265 -12.69 1.40 -5.32
CA GLY A 265 -11.70 0.84 -4.40
C GLY A 265 -11.97 1.22 -2.95
N ALA A 266 -12.25 2.49 -2.68
CA ALA A 266 -12.58 2.95 -1.33
C ALA A 266 -13.87 2.28 -0.79
N THR A 267 -14.86 2.06 -1.66
CA THR A 267 -16.09 1.32 -1.35
C THR A 267 -15.77 -0.13 -0.99
N ALA A 268 -14.85 -0.78 -1.70
CA ALA A 268 -14.38 -2.14 -1.40
C ALA A 268 -13.74 -2.24 -0.01
N ILE A 269 -12.98 -1.22 0.41
CA ILE A 269 -12.36 -1.18 1.75
C ILE A 269 -13.42 -1.23 2.85
N LEU A 270 -14.43 -0.36 2.82
CA LEU A 270 -15.48 -0.37 3.84
C LEU A 270 -16.22 -1.72 3.90
N ALA A 271 -16.50 -2.32 2.74
CA ALA A 271 -17.14 -3.62 2.66
C ALA A 271 -16.26 -4.76 3.24
N ALA A 272 -14.94 -4.63 3.12
CA ALA A 272 -13.97 -5.61 3.61
C ALA A 272 -13.59 -5.45 5.09
N MET A 273 -13.87 -4.30 5.72
CA MET A 273 -13.45 -4.05 7.11
C MET A 273 -13.85 -5.14 8.12
N PRO A 274 -15.06 -5.76 8.06
CA PRO A 274 -15.40 -6.90 8.92
C PRO A 274 -14.50 -8.14 8.72
N LEU A 275 -13.89 -8.30 7.54
CA LEU A 275 -12.91 -9.34 7.24
C LEU A 275 -11.50 -8.96 7.68
N ILE A 276 -11.17 -7.68 7.64
CA ILE A 276 -9.87 -7.16 8.09
C ILE A 276 -9.79 -7.11 9.62
N ARG A 277 -10.86 -6.74 10.32
CA ARG A 277 -10.84 -6.63 11.78
C ARG A 277 -10.52 -7.99 12.43
N GLY A 278 -9.53 -7.99 13.32
CA GLY A 278 -9.10 -9.16 14.09
C GLY A 278 -10.04 -9.50 15.26
N GLY A 279 -10.76 -8.49 15.75
CA GLY A 279 -11.57 -8.56 16.97
C GLY A 279 -10.95 -7.70 18.08
N GLU A 280 -11.67 -7.55 19.19
CA GLU A 280 -11.19 -6.81 20.35
C GLU A 280 -9.88 -7.41 20.89
N GLY A 281 -8.87 -6.56 21.11
CA GLY A 281 -7.55 -6.99 21.58
C GLY A 281 -6.63 -7.56 20.50
N ALA A 282 -7.02 -7.54 19.22
CA ALA A 282 -6.31 -8.21 18.15
C ALA A 282 -5.84 -7.25 17.04
N VAL A 283 -4.65 -7.55 16.52
CA VAL A 283 -4.09 -6.95 15.31
C VAL A 283 -5.00 -7.27 14.11
N SER A 284 -5.16 -6.31 13.20
CA SER A 284 -5.95 -6.51 11.97
C SER A 284 -5.27 -7.50 11.02
N TYR A 285 -6.08 -8.25 10.27
CA TYR A 285 -5.61 -9.12 9.21
C TYR A 285 -5.10 -8.29 8.03
N TYR A 286 -4.04 -8.78 7.40
CA TYR A 286 -3.38 -8.15 6.26
C TYR A 286 -4.20 -8.24 4.94
N CYS A 287 -4.98 -9.29 4.77
CA CYS A 287 -5.69 -9.59 3.52
C CYS A 287 -7.08 -10.20 3.77
N THR A 288 -7.92 -10.26 2.72
CA THR A 288 -9.34 -10.61 2.88
C THR A 288 -9.74 -11.97 2.31
N GLN A 289 -8.84 -12.68 1.59
CA GLN A 289 -9.11 -14.03 1.08
C GLN A 289 -9.48 -14.98 2.23
N ARG A 290 -10.79 -15.27 2.40
CA ARG A 290 -11.33 -15.89 3.62
C ARG A 290 -10.62 -17.16 4.07
N ASP A 291 -10.36 -18.09 3.15
CA ASP A 291 -9.83 -19.41 3.52
C ASP A 291 -8.33 -19.38 3.85
N TYR A 292 -7.61 -18.33 3.42
CA TYR A 292 -6.16 -18.27 3.50
C TYR A 292 -5.65 -17.18 4.44
N CYS A 293 -6.32 -16.02 4.46
CA CYS A 293 -5.95 -14.87 5.26
C CYS A 293 -6.44 -14.97 6.71
N ARG A 294 -7.41 -15.83 7.03
CA ARG A 294 -7.92 -16.03 8.40
C ARG A 294 -7.00 -16.93 9.26
N ARG A 295 -5.71 -16.62 9.27
CA ARG A 295 -4.67 -17.29 10.08
C ARG A 295 -3.84 -16.24 10.84
N VAL A 296 -3.31 -16.59 12.00
CA VAL A 296 -2.57 -15.65 12.88
C VAL A 296 -1.31 -15.09 12.20
N GLU A 297 -0.73 -15.82 11.25
CA GLU A 297 0.42 -15.40 10.46
C GLU A 297 0.13 -14.16 9.60
N TRP A 298 -1.16 -13.88 9.33
CA TRP A 298 -1.62 -12.70 8.61
C TRP A 298 -2.02 -11.54 9.54
N GLN A 299 -1.87 -11.69 10.85
CA GLN A 299 -2.03 -10.61 11.83
C GLN A 299 -0.64 -10.07 12.20
N ASN A 300 -0.17 -9.10 11.40
CA ASN A 300 1.15 -8.52 11.59
C ASN A 300 1.05 -7.11 12.20
N ALA A 301 1.60 -6.95 13.41
CA ALA A 301 1.55 -5.72 14.19
C ALA A 301 2.20 -4.52 13.48
N THR A 302 3.14 -4.75 12.55
CA THR A 302 3.75 -3.69 11.75
C THR A 302 2.76 -3.04 10.77
N TYR A 303 1.81 -3.82 10.23
CA TYR A 303 0.84 -3.32 9.24
C TYR A 303 -0.41 -2.72 9.87
N HIS A 304 -0.69 -3.01 11.13
CA HIS A 304 -1.90 -2.50 11.79
C HIS A 304 -1.94 -0.96 11.88
N PRO A 305 -0.87 -0.26 12.28
CA PRO A 305 -0.81 1.20 12.19
C PRO A 305 -0.94 1.73 10.75
N ILE A 306 -0.43 0.98 9.75
CA ILE A 306 -0.54 1.36 8.33
C ILE A 306 -2.00 1.33 7.90
N HIS A 307 -2.77 0.29 8.27
CA HIS A 307 -4.20 0.23 7.99
C HIS A 307 -4.97 1.40 8.61
N ILE A 308 -4.65 1.78 9.85
CA ILE A 308 -5.27 2.93 10.53
C ILE A 308 -4.97 4.23 9.77
N GLN A 309 -3.71 4.49 9.43
CA GLN A 309 -3.31 5.68 8.66
C GLN A 309 -4.00 5.74 7.29
N GLN A 310 -4.11 4.59 6.62
CA GLN A 310 -4.76 4.47 5.33
C GLN A 310 -6.27 4.75 5.40
N LEU A 311 -6.94 4.29 6.45
CA LEU A 311 -8.35 4.62 6.70
C LEU A 311 -8.53 6.12 6.90
N HIS A 312 -7.72 6.76 7.74
CA HIS A 312 -7.76 8.23 7.88
C HIS A 312 -7.54 8.97 6.55
N ALA A 313 -6.58 8.51 5.74
CA ALA A 313 -6.35 9.09 4.42
C ALA A 313 -7.56 8.92 3.48
N LEU A 314 -8.22 7.76 3.47
CA LEU A 314 -9.44 7.53 2.70
C LEU A 314 -10.61 8.38 3.20
N GLY A 315 -10.78 8.52 4.52
CA GLY A 315 -11.74 9.44 5.13
C GLY A 315 -11.48 10.87 4.67
N ARG A 316 -10.19 11.25 4.56
CA ARG A 316 -9.85 12.56 4.02
C ARG A 316 -10.13 12.70 2.52
N ILE A 317 -9.84 11.71 1.69
CA ILE A 317 -10.09 11.75 0.23
C ILE A 317 -11.58 11.80 -0.08
N THR A 318 -12.37 11.00 0.61
CA THR A 318 -13.80 10.80 0.32
C THR A 318 -14.72 11.75 1.10
N GLY A 319 -14.26 12.26 2.26
CA GLY A 319 -15.09 12.97 3.22
C GLY A 319 -16.04 12.05 4.01
N ALA A 320 -15.92 10.73 3.87
CA ALA A 320 -16.80 9.76 4.51
C ALA A 320 -16.32 9.42 5.94
N PRO A 321 -17.14 9.67 6.99
CA PRO A 321 -16.73 9.46 8.38
C PRO A 321 -16.51 7.99 8.74
N GLU A 322 -17.11 7.05 8.01
CA GLU A 322 -17.02 5.61 8.26
C GLU A 322 -15.58 5.10 8.27
N PHE A 323 -14.71 5.71 7.45
CA PHE A 323 -13.28 5.37 7.48
C PHE A 323 -12.62 5.74 8.80
N ASP A 324 -12.89 6.94 9.33
CA ASP A 324 -12.33 7.39 10.62
C ASP A 324 -12.92 6.58 11.80
N GLU A 325 -14.18 6.18 11.71
CA GLU A 325 -14.81 5.30 12.69
C GLU A 325 -14.15 3.91 12.73
N TRP A 326 -13.86 3.33 11.55
CA TRP A 326 -13.11 2.08 11.45
C TRP A 326 -11.67 2.23 11.94
N ALA A 327 -11.01 3.36 11.65
CA ALA A 327 -9.67 3.65 12.13
C ALA A 327 -9.64 3.68 13.67
N ALA A 328 -10.55 4.44 14.29
CA ALA A 328 -10.69 4.52 15.74
C ALA A 328 -11.01 3.15 16.38
N LEU A 329 -11.81 2.33 15.71
CA LEU A 329 -12.08 0.97 16.19
C LEU A 329 -10.82 0.10 16.18
N LEU A 330 -10.02 0.14 15.10
CA LEU A 330 -8.75 -0.59 15.05
C LEU A 330 -7.76 -0.08 16.11
N GLU A 331 -7.63 1.23 16.30
CA GLU A 331 -6.81 1.82 17.37
C GLU A 331 -7.23 1.32 18.77
N SER A 332 -8.53 1.16 18.99
CA SER A 332 -9.05 0.64 20.26
C SER A 332 -8.81 -0.86 20.43
N ASP A 333 -8.73 -1.62 19.34
CA ASP A 333 -8.50 -3.07 19.36
C ASP A 333 -7.05 -3.39 19.76
N TRP A 334 -6.07 -2.51 19.50
CA TRP A 334 -4.67 -2.79 19.79
C TRP A 334 -3.85 -1.53 20.13
N GLN A 335 -3.32 -1.48 21.35
CA GLN A 335 -2.35 -0.47 21.80
C GLN A 335 -0.98 -1.13 21.89
N GLY A 336 -0.18 -0.97 20.83
CA GLY A 336 1.15 -1.55 20.66
C GLY A 336 2.23 -1.04 21.61
#